data_AF-A0A1D2M6Z3-F1
#
_entry.id   AF-A0A1D2M6Z3-F1
#
_cell.length_a   1.000
_cell.length_b   1.000
_cell.length_c   1.000
_cell.angle_alpha   90.00
_cell.angle_beta   90.00
_cell.angle_gamma   90.00
#
_symmetry.space_group_name_H-M   'P 1'
#
loop_
_entity.id
_entity.type
_entity.pdbx_description
1 polymer ?
#
loop_
_entity_poly.entity_id
_entity_poly.type
_entity_poly.pdbx_seq_one_letter_code
_entity_poly.pdbx_strand_id
1 'polypeptide(L)'
;MAGSPNMCKGTCRIGLRNPEPTVINGFEKLFRTQTLTDVTISCQGSTINCHKLVLLACSSMFEKHLLRNDCPHPIIEIDAGIQFQQLTRILDYMYTGEVVVPQRELDGFLKAAKELEVKGLIETDSKSEEQEMTKAKTESNRAASTSKCKKYKKYAVKDMVSAIQAVKDGMGVLAAARLLKIPARTLYMKLKSLGIPRLGNCPNAKLMRVESREIPNSLRNDNSVGESRSQNM
;
A
#
# COMPACT_ATOMS: atom_id res chain seq x y z
N MET A 1 -46.49 3.52 46.71
CA MET A 1 -45.41 4.13 45.91
C MET A 1 -44.76 3.03 45.10
N ALA A 2 -44.93 3.08 43.77
CA ALA A 2 -44.46 2.05 42.84
C ALA A 2 -42.94 2.09 42.72
N GLY A 3 -42.27 0.96 42.95
CA GLY A 3 -40.85 0.78 42.65
C GLY A 3 -40.67 0.58 41.15
N SER A 4 -40.07 1.56 40.48
CA SER A 4 -39.71 1.47 39.05
C SER A 4 -38.70 0.33 38.82
N PRO A 5 -38.83 -0.44 37.73
CA PRO A 5 -37.92 -1.52 37.41
C PRO A 5 -36.59 -0.95 36.93
N ASN A 6 -35.49 -1.47 37.46
CA ASN A 6 -34.13 -1.15 37.04
C ASN A 6 -33.93 -1.48 35.55
N MET A 7 -33.92 -0.46 34.69
CA MET A 7 -33.49 -0.58 33.30
C MET A 7 -31.98 -0.88 33.27
N CYS A 8 -31.63 -2.09 32.83
CA CYS A 8 -30.25 -2.45 32.51
C CYS A 8 -29.71 -1.52 31.43
N LYS A 9 -28.84 -0.57 31.79
CA LYS A 9 -28.02 0.19 30.84
C LYS A 9 -26.90 -0.71 30.32
N GLY A 10 -27.22 -1.61 29.41
CA GLY A 10 -26.26 -2.54 28.80
C GLY A 10 -26.26 -2.40 27.28
N THR A 11 -25.09 -2.22 26.67
CA THR A 11 -24.94 -2.37 25.22
C THR A 11 -24.79 -3.84 24.88
N CYS A 12 -25.73 -4.37 24.08
CA CYS A 12 -25.63 -5.71 23.52
C CYS A 12 -25.04 -5.64 22.12
N ARG A 13 -23.97 -6.40 21.85
CA ARG A 13 -23.42 -6.57 20.50
C ARG A 13 -23.98 -7.85 19.90
N ILE A 14 -24.75 -7.73 18.83
CA ILE A 14 -25.23 -8.85 18.03
C ILE A 14 -24.32 -8.95 16.79
N GLY A 15 -23.73 -10.12 16.57
CA GLY A 15 -22.90 -10.41 15.41
C GLY A 15 -23.47 -11.56 14.61
N LEU A 16 -23.25 -11.55 13.29
CA LEU A 16 -23.55 -12.68 12.43
C LEU A 16 -22.68 -13.87 12.83
N ARG A 17 -23.32 -15.05 12.99
CA ARG A 17 -22.60 -16.30 13.20
C ARG A 17 -22.03 -16.72 11.84
N ASN A 18 -20.69 -16.68 11.70
CA ASN A 18 -19.94 -17.06 10.49
C ASN A 18 -20.27 -16.21 9.25
N PRO A 19 -19.76 -14.96 9.16
CA PRO A 19 -20.04 -14.08 8.03
C PRO A 19 -19.37 -14.53 6.72
N GLU A 20 -18.17 -15.13 6.79
CA GLU A 20 -17.39 -15.59 5.62
C GLU A 20 -18.22 -16.39 4.59
N PRO A 21 -18.82 -17.56 4.95
CA PRO A 21 -19.58 -18.34 3.98
C PRO A 21 -20.85 -17.64 3.51
N THR A 22 -21.44 -16.77 4.33
CA THR A 22 -22.66 -16.04 3.97
C THR A 22 -22.40 -15.06 2.84
N VAL A 23 -21.26 -14.36 2.90
CA VAL A 23 -20.87 -13.37 1.89
C VAL A 23 -20.41 -14.07 0.61
N ILE A 24 -19.56 -15.09 0.71
CA ILE A 24 -19.03 -15.84 -0.44
C ILE A 24 -20.18 -16.50 -1.22
N ASN A 25 -21.07 -17.23 -0.54
CA ASN A 25 -22.24 -17.87 -1.17
C ASN A 25 -23.20 -16.85 -1.80
N GLY A 26 -23.30 -15.65 -1.20
CA GLY A 26 -24.05 -14.53 -1.77
C GLY A 26 -23.49 -14.10 -3.13
N PHE A 27 -22.18 -13.87 -3.22
CA PHE A 27 -21.52 -13.48 -4.47
C PHE A 27 -21.48 -14.61 -5.49
N GLU A 28 -21.30 -15.86 -5.06
CA GLU A 28 -21.40 -17.04 -5.93
C GLU A 28 -22.77 -17.10 -6.59
N LYS A 29 -23.85 -16.93 -5.81
CA LYS A 29 -25.22 -16.89 -6.35
C LYS A 29 -25.37 -15.78 -7.39
N LEU A 30 -24.93 -14.55 -7.08
CA LEU A 30 -25.01 -13.42 -8.00
C LEU A 30 -24.25 -13.67 -9.31
N PHE A 31 -23.08 -14.34 -9.22
CA PHE A 31 -22.29 -14.73 -10.38
C PHE A 31 -23.01 -15.77 -11.22
N ARG A 32 -23.56 -16.84 -10.62
CA ARG A 32 -24.33 -17.86 -11.34
C ARG A 32 -25.58 -17.28 -12.00
N THR A 33 -26.26 -16.33 -11.35
CA THR A 33 -27.45 -15.66 -11.91
C THR A 33 -27.13 -14.50 -12.85
N GLN A 34 -25.85 -14.13 -13.00
CA GLN A 34 -25.40 -13.01 -13.83
C GLN A 34 -26.13 -11.69 -13.49
N THR A 35 -26.40 -11.47 -12.20
CA THR A 35 -27.14 -10.30 -11.69
C THR A 35 -26.18 -9.30 -11.06
N LEU A 36 -26.41 -8.00 -11.30
CA LEU A 36 -25.55 -6.91 -10.79
C LEU A 36 -24.10 -6.95 -11.31
N THR A 37 -23.87 -7.64 -12.43
CA THR A 37 -22.57 -7.62 -13.10
C THR A 37 -22.30 -6.26 -13.73
N ASP A 38 -21.13 -5.69 -13.48
CA ASP A 38 -20.73 -4.34 -13.86
C ASP A 38 -19.42 -4.32 -14.68
N VAL A 39 -18.88 -5.48 -15.03
CA VAL A 39 -17.70 -5.65 -15.88
C VAL A 39 -17.83 -6.89 -16.74
N THR A 40 -17.30 -6.85 -17.95
CA THR A 40 -17.22 -8.02 -18.84
C THR A 40 -15.76 -8.35 -19.12
N ILE A 41 -15.40 -9.63 -19.04
CA ILE A 41 -14.08 -10.13 -19.43
C ILE A 41 -14.24 -10.86 -20.76
N SER A 42 -13.46 -10.49 -21.76
CA SER A 42 -13.36 -11.17 -23.06
C SER A 42 -12.10 -12.01 -23.11
N CYS A 43 -12.20 -13.26 -23.56
CA CYS A 43 -11.08 -14.18 -23.74
C CYS A 43 -11.39 -15.13 -24.90
N GLN A 44 -10.49 -15.18 -25.90
CA GLN A 44 -10.61 -16.06 -27.07
C GLN A 44 -11.96 -15.94 -27.80
N GLY A 45 -12.49 -14.72 -27.92
CA GLY A 45 -13.78 -14.44 -28.57
C GLY A 45 -15.02 -14.80 -27.74
N SER A 46 -14.86 -15.34 -26.54
CA SER A 46 -15.94 -15.58 -25.58
C SER A 46 -15.92 -14.54 -24.47
N THR A 47 -17.10 -14.19 -23.94
CA THR A 47 -17.23 -13.16 -22.89
C THR A 47 -17.88 -13.71 -21.63
N ILE A 48 -17.49 -13.18 -20.48
CA ILE A 48 -18.02 -13.54 -19.16
C ILE A 48 -18.34 -12.25 -18.40
N ASN A 49 -19.57 -12.11 -17.89
CA ASN A 49 -19.90 -10.97 -17.03
C ASN A 49 -19.55 -11.28 -15.58
N CYS A 50 -18.96 -10.29 -14.91
CA CYS A 50 -18.38 -10.40 -13.59
C CYS A 50 -18.70 -9.15 -12.75
N HIS A 51 -18.26 -9.17 -11.50
CA HIS A 51 -18.36 -8.05 -10.57
C HIS A 51 -16.98 -7.40 -10.39
N LYS A 52 -16.86 -6.09 -10.63
CA LYS A 52 -15.63 -5.32 -10.42
C LYS A 52 -15.11 -5.56 -9.01
N LEU A 53 -15.99 -5.51 -8.01
CA LEU A 53 -15.63 -5.68 -6.61
C LEU A 53 -14.83 -6.97 -6.35
N VAL A 54 -15.30 -8.09 -6.89
CA VAL A 54 -14.64 -9.40 -6.71
C VAL A 54 -13.30 -9.43 -7.43
N LEU A 55 -13.23 -8.93 -8.66
CA LEU A 55 -11.99 -8.86 -9.43
C LEU A 55 -10.92 -7.98 -8.75
N LEU A 56 -11.31 -6.80 -8.25
CA LEU A 56 -10.44 -5.88 -7.50
C LEU A 56 -9.91 -6.52 -6.21
N ALA A 57 -10.76 -7.25 -5.50
CA ALA A 57 -10.38 -7.93 -4.26
C ALA A 57 -9.36 -9.04 -4.52
N CYS A 58 -9.57 -9.83 -5.56
CA CYS A 58 -8.83 -11.07 -5.80
C CYS A 58 -7.60 -10.91 -6.71
N SER A 59 -7.51 -9.86 -7.54
CA SER A 59 -6.41 -9.67 -8.49
C SER A 59 -5.84 -8.26 -8.42
N SER A 60 -4.51 -8.17 -8.29
CA SER A 60 -3.82 -6.88 -8.35
C SER A 60 -3.73 -6.31 -9.77
N MET A 61 -3.77 -7.16 -10.80
CA MET A 61 -3.79 -6.73 -12.20
C MET A 61 -5.11 -6.02 -12.51
N PHE A 62 -6.25 -6.65 -12.19
CA PHE A 62 -7.57 -6.05 -12.36
C PHE A 62 -7.75 -4.79 -11.51
N GLU A 63 -7.19 -4.76 -10.29
CA GLU A 63 -7.14 -3.54 -9.46
C GLU A 63 -6.51 -2.36 -10.19
N LYS A 64 -5.33 -2.54 -10.78
CA LYS A 64 -4.63 -1.48 -11.53
C LYS A 64 -5.40 -1.06 -12.79
N HIS A 65 -6.02 -2.00 -13.49
CA HIS A 65 -6.70 -1.74 -14.76
C HIS A 65 -8.04 -1.03 -14.55
N LEU A 66 -8.89 -1.55 -13.67
CA LEU A 66 -10.23 -1.03 -13.40
C LEU A 66 -10.21 0.32 -12.69
N LEU A 67 -9.24 0.58 -11.79
CA LEU A 67 -9.12 1.87 -11.12
C LEU A 67 -8.58 2.99 -12.02
N ARG A 68 -7.96 2.65 -13.16
CA ARG A 68 -7.48 3.65 -14.14
C ARG A 68 -8.58 4.06 -15.11
N ASN A 69 -9.54 3.17 -15.36
CA ASN A 69 -10.56 3.33 -16.37
C ASN A 69 -11.94 3.49 -15.71
N ASP A 70 -12.35 4.74 -15.48
CA ASP A 70 -13.71 5.08 -15.03
C ASP A 70 -14.69 5.01 -16.20
N CYS A 71 -15.03 3.79 -16.62
CA CYS A 71 -16.14 3.52 -17.51
C CYS A 71 -17.25 2.78 -16.77
N PRO A 72 -18.52 3.02 -17.15
CA PRO A 72 -19.66 2.40 -16.47
C PRO A 72 -19.58 0.87 -16.51
N HIS A 73 -19.23 0.31 -17.68
CA HIS A 73 -19.12 -1.14 -17.89
C HIS A 73 -17.87 -1.50 -18.73
N PRO A 74 -16.68 -1.62 -18.11
CA PRO A 74 -15.45 -1.99 -18.81
C PRO A 74 -15.56 -3.37 -19.44
N ILE A 75 -15.00 -3.49 -20.63
CA ILE A 75 -14.70 -4.78 -21.27
C ILE A 75 -13.19 -4.98 -21.19
N ILE A 76 -12.75 -6.01 -20.45
CA ILE A 76 -11.33 -6.35 -20.29
C ILE A 76 -11.03 -7.52 -21.21
N GLU A 77 -10.15 -7.31 -22.19
CA GLU A 77 -9.70 -8.37 -23.09
C GLU A 77 -8.44 -9.05 -22.52
N ILE A 78 -8.47 -10.38 -22.42
CA ILE A 78 -7.39 -11.21 -21.91
C ILE A 78 -6.84 -12.07 -23.05
N ASP A 79 -5.70 -11.64 -23.58
CA ASP A 79 -4.98 -12.30 -24.68
C ASP A 79 -3.62 -12.89 -24.28
N ALA A 80 -3.31 -12.95 -22.98
CA ALA A 80 -2.00 -13.36 -22.46
C ALA A 80 -1.68 -14.87 -22.59
N GLY A 81 -2.19 -15.53 -23.63
CA GLY A 81 -2.07 -16.99 -23.82
C GLY A 81 -2.88 -17.81 -22.81
N ILE A 82 -3.83 -17.17 -22.11
CA ILE A 82 -4.73 -17.82 -21.17
C ILE A 82 -5.89 -18.43 -21.95
N GLN A 83 -6.18 -19.70 -21.68
CA GLN A 83 -7.32 -20.38 -22.28
C GLN A 83 -8.61 -19.99 -21.56
N PHE A 84 -9.72 -19.93 -22.30
CA PHE A 84 -11.04 -19.62 -21.72
C PHE A 84 -11.40 -20.55 -20.54
N GLN A 85 -11.04 -21.83 -20.63
CA GLN A 85 -11.24 -22.80 -19.54
C GLN A 85 -10.46 -22.43 -18.28
N GLN A 86 -9.20 -22.01 -18.42
CA GLN A 86 -8.37 -21.59 -17.29
C GLN A 86 -8.94 -20.33 -16.63
N LEU A 87 -9.36 -19.35 -17.43
CA LEU A 87 -10.02 -18.15 -16.93
C LEU A 87 -11.29 -18.48 -16.15
N THR A 88 -12.12 -19.39 -16.66
CA THR A 88 -13.35 -19.82 -15.99
C THR A 88 -13.04 -20.45 -14.63
N ARG A 89 -12.04 -21.34 -14.55
CA ARG A 89 -11.59 -21.94 -13.28
C ARG A 89 -11.05 -20.92 -12.29
N ILE A 90 -10.33 -19.91 -12.78
CA ILE A 90 -9.84 -18.81 -11.94
C ILE A 90 -11.00 -18.00 -11.37
N LEU A 91 -12.01 -17.70 -12.19
CA LEU A 91 -13.21 -17.01 -11.73
C LEU A 91 -13.97 -17.86 -10.71
N ASP A 92 -14.15 -19.16 -10.96
CA ASP A 92 -14.75 -20.08 -9.98
C ASP A 92 -14.03 -19.97 -8.63
N TYR A 93 -12.70 -20.08 -8.62
CA TYR A 93 -11.89 -19.88 -7.41
C TYR A 93 -12.14 -18.52 -6.73
N MET A 94 -12.27 -17.43 -7.49
CA MET A 94 -12.55 -16.11 -6.92
C MET A 94 -13.93 -16.02 -6.26
N TYR A 95 -14.93 -16.76 -6.74
CA TYR A 95 -16.31 -16.70 -6.23
C TYR A 95 -16.63 -17.75 -5.17
N THR A 96 -15.93 -18.90 -5.16
CA THR A 96 -16.14 -19.98 -4.18
C THR A 96 -15.04 -20.05 -3.12
N GLY A 97 -13.85 -19.50 -3.42
CA GLY A 97 -12.64 -19.64 -2.62
C GLY A 97 -11.87 -20.94 -2.86
N GLU A 98 -12.41 -21.87 -3.66
CA GLU A 98 -11.80 -23.17 -3.93
C GLU A 98 -12.06 -23.65 -5.36
N VAL A 99 -11.11 -24.37 -5.96
CA VAL A 99 -11.27 -24.93 -7.30
C VAL A 99 -10.58 -26.28 -7.41
N VAL A 100 -11.22 -27.19 -8.13
CA VAL A 100 -10.65 -28.50 -8.46
C VAL A 100 -10.08 -28.44 -9.86
N VAL A 101 -8.76 -28.68 -9.98
CA VAL A 101 -8.03 -28.67 -11.25
C VAL A 101 -7.32 -30.01 -11.45
N PRO A 102 -7.45 -30.67 -12.61
CA PRO A 102 -6.69 -31.88 -12.91
C PRO A 102 -5.18 -31.63 -12.88
N GLN A 103 -4.40 -32.57 -12.34
CA GLN A 103 -2.95 -32.40 -12.20
C GLN A 103 -2.23 -32.04 -13.51
N ARG A 104 -2.66 -32.62 -14.64
CA ARG A 104 -2.13 -32.33 -15.99
C ARG A 104 -2.34 -30.89 -16.46
N GLU A 105 -3.34 -30.20 -15.91
CA GLU A 105 -3.74 -28.83 -16.27
C GLU A 105 -3.30 -27.81 -15.22
N LEU A 106 -2.78 -28.28 -14.07
CA LEU A 106 -2.41 -27.46 -12.92
C LEU A 106 -1.35 -26.41 -13.28
N ASP A 107 -0.30 -26.79 -14.00
CA ASP A 107 0.78 -25.87 -14.39
C ASP A 107 0.26 -24.72 -15.26
N GLY A 108 -0.63 -25.04 -16.21
CA GLY A 108 -1.28 -24.04 -17.05
C GLY A 108 -2.19 -23.11 -16.26
N PHE A 109 -2.96 -23.67 -15.33
CA PHE A 109 -3.81 -22.90 -14.41
C PHE A 109 -3.00 -21.95 -13.52
N LEU A 110 -1.92 -22.43 -12.89
CA LEU A 110 -1.07 -21.61 -12.03
C LEU A 110 -0.33 -20.53 -12.83
N LYS A 111 0.10 -20.82 -14.06
CA LYS A 111 0.68 -19.82 -14.95
C LYS A 111 -0.33 -18.73 -15.31
N ALA A 112 -1.56 -19.09 -15.63
CA ALA A 112 -2.63 -18.13 -15.89
C ALA A 112 -2.97 -17.30 -14.64
N ALA A 113 -3.03 -17.94 -13.47
CA ALA A 113 -3.24 -17.25 -12.19
C ALA A 113 -2.12 -16.23 -11.93
N LYS A 114 -0.86 -16.61 -12.21
CA LYS A 114 0.33 -15.73 -12.11
C LYS A 114 0.22 -14.50 -12.99
N GLU A 115 -0.14 -14.68 -14.24
CA GLU A 115 -0.29 -13.59 -15.22
C GLU A 115 -1.42 -12.62 -14.83
N LEU A 116 -2.52 -13.15 -14.30
CA LEU A 116 -3.62 -12.34 -13.78
C LEU A 116 -3.37 -11.78 -12.37
N GLU A 117 -2.18 -12.00 -11.79
CA GLU A 117 -1.81 -11.60 -10.43
C GLU A 117 -2.88 -11.97 -9.37
N VAL A 118 -3.42 -13.20 -9.45
CA VAL A 118 -4.46 -13.70 -8.54
C VAL A 118 -3.88 -13.98 -7.16
N LYS A 119 -4.43 -13.32 -6.13
CA LYS A 119 -4.02 -13.47 -4.73
C LYS A 119 -4.39 -14.87 -4.21
N GLY A 120 -3.51 -15.44 -3.39
CA GLY A 120 -3.73 -16.75 -2.75
C GLY A 120 -3.39 -17.97 -3.62
N LEU A 121 -3.22 -17.81 -4.93
CA LEU A 121 -2.75 -18.87 -5.84
C LEU A 121 -1.29 -18.73 -6.24
N ILE A 122 -0.71 -17.53 -6.09
CA ILE A 122 0.68 -17.24 -6.40
C ILE A 122 1.39 -16.93 -5.09
N GLU A 123 2.46 -17.65 -4.80
CA GLU A 123 3.45 -17.17 -3.85
C GLU A 123 4.12 -15.97 -4.52
N THR A 124 3.82 -14.76 -4.06
CA THR A 124 4.56 -13.59 -4.53
C THR A 124 6.00 -13.77 -4.11
N ASP A 125 6.84 -14.14 -5.08
CA ASP A 125 8.31 -14.17 -5.06
C ASP A 125 8.91 -12.79 -4.76
N SER A 126 8.42 -12.08 -3.75
CA SER A 126 9.04 -10.85 -3.23
C SER A 126 10.29 -11.16 -2.39
N LYS A 127 10.81 -12.39 -2.45
CA LYS A 127 12.04 -12.86 -1.80
C LYS A 127 12.70 -14.03 -2.54
N SER A 128 13.01 -13.88 -3.82
CA SER A 128 13.84 -14.88 -4.52
C SER A 128 14.79 -14.24 -5.54
N GLU A 129 15.63 -13.36 -5.03
CA GLU A 129 17.03 -13.23 -5.48
C GLU A 129 17.93 -13.22 -4.24
N GLU A 130 17.75 -14.19 -3.34
CA GLU A 130 18.81 -14.54 -2.40
C GLU A 130 18.67 -16.00 -1.99
N GLN A 131 19.48 -16.81 -2.69
CA GLN A 131 20.13 -18.03 -2.21
C GLN A 131 19.26 -19.30 -2.14
N GLU A 132 19.53 -20.18 -3.11
CA GLU A 132 19.55 -21.62 -2.90
C GLU A 132 20.27 -21.96 -1.59
N MET A 133 19.82 -23.05 -0.96
CA MET A 133 20.46 -23.76 0.18
C MET A 133 19.99 -23.30 1.57
N THR A 134 18.92 -23.93 2.09
CA THR A 134 19.04 -24.94 3.17
C THR A 134 17.67 -25.44 3.67
N LYS A 135 17.68 -26.71 4.06
CA LYS A 135 16.60 -27.56 4.55
C LYS A 135 15.91 -27.06 5.84
N ALA A 136 14.61 -27.37 5.88
CA ALA A 136 13.85 -27.96 7.00
C ALA A 136 13.62 -27.17 8.31
N LYS A 137 12.31 -27.06 8.62
CA LYS A 137 11.64 -26.95 9.94
C LYS A 137 11.96 -25.72 10.79
N THR A 138 10.93 -24.95 11.14
CA THR A 138 10.26 -25.02 12.46
C THR A 138 9.19 -23.93 12.58
N GLU A 139 8.11 -24.32 13.24
CA GLU A 139 6.90 -23.56 13.55
C GLU A 139 7.13 -22.35 14.47
N SER A 140 6.12 -21.47 14.45
CA SER A 140 5.61 -20.66 15.57
C SER A 140 5.93 -19.17 15.59
N ASN A 141 4.82 -18.44 15.81
CA ASN A 141 4.68 -17.05 16.28
C ASN A 141 4.89 -15.93 15.26
N ARG A 142 4.12 -14.84 15.23
CA ARG A 142 2.81 -14.46 15.78
C ARG A 142 2.54 -13.07 15.19
N ALA A 143 1.26 -12.76 14.95
CA ALA A 143 0.68 -11.42 14.97
C ALA A 143 1.10 -10.36 13.92
N ALA A 144 0.06 -9.94 13.19
CA ALA A 144 -0.24 -8.57 12.78
C ALA A 144 0.70 -7.91 11.76
N SER A 145 0.36 -8.05 10.47
CA SER A 145 0.81 -7.15 9.41
C SER A 145 -0.36 -6.29 8.93
N THR A 146 -0.53 -5.16 9.61
CA THR A 146 -1.35 -4.05 9.11
C THR A 146 -0.79 -3.50 7.80
N SER A 147 -1.71 -3.13 6.92
CA SER A 147 -1.57 -2.78 5.51
C SER A 147 -0.62 -1.62 5.16
N LYS A 148 -0.02 -1.75 3.97
CA LYS A 148 0.50 -0.70 3.03
C LYS A 148 1.44 0.36 3.61
N CYS A 149 2.75 0.24 3.35
CA CYS A 149 3.67 1.37 3.48
C CYS A 149 3.58 2.27 2.23
N LYS A 150 2.87 3.39 2.36
CA LYS A 150 2.94 4.50 1.40
C LYS A 150 4.40 4.92 1.29
N LYS A 151 4.90 5.16 0.07
CA LYS A 151 6.30 5.55 -0.22
C LYS A 151 6.58 6.94 0.37
N TYR A 152 6.85 7.03 1.68
CA TYR A 152 7.24 8.27 2.33
C TYR A 152 8.69 8.58 1.99
N LYS A 153 8.95 9.81 1.56
CA LYS A 153 10.31 10.33 1.38
C LYS A 153 11.05 10.19 2.71
N LYS A 154 12.03 9.27 2.77
CA LYS A 154 12.83 9.03 3.98
C LYS A 154 13.59 10.32 4.32
N TYR A 155 13.43 10.80 5.55
CA TYR A 155 14.24 11.86 6.15
C TYR A 155 14.96 11.27 7.37
N ALA A 156 16.17 11.73 7.67
CA ALA A 156 16.86 11.24 8.86
C ALA A 156 16.22 11.85 10.12
N VAL A 157 16.23 11.10 11.22
CA VAL A 157 15.75 11.61 12.51
C VAL A 157 16.59 12.81 12.97
N LYS A 158 17.88 12.82 12.63
CA LYS A 158 18.81 13.92 12.89
C LYS A 158 18.32 15.23 12.28
N ASP A 159 17.85 15.19 11.04
CA ASP A 159 17.34 16.35 10.32
C ASP A 159 16.09 16.92 11.00
N MET A 160 15.21 16.07 11.54
CA MET A 160 14.01 16.54 12.24
C MET A 160 14.34 17.26 13.55
N VAL A 161 15.34 16.77 14.29
CA VAL A 161 15.77 17.38 15.55
C VAL A 161 16.43 18.73 15.27
N SER A 162 17.33 18.79 14.27
CA SER A 162 17.95 20.05 13.84
C SER A 162 16.92 21.06 13.34
N ALA A 163 15.89 20.62 12.60
CA ALA A 163 14.82 21.49 12.13
C ALA A 163 13.98 22.07 13.27
N ILE A 164 13.72 21.28 14.33
CA ILE A 164 12.99 21.75 15.51
C ILE A 164 13.83 22.75 16.30
N GLN A 165 15.14 22.49 16.46
CA GLN A 165 16.03 23.41 17.15
C GLN A 165 16.13 24.75 16.41
N ALA A 166 16.33 24.73 15.09
CA ALA A 166 16.34 25.95 14.27
C ALA A 166 15.04 26.77 14.42
N VAL A 167 13.88 26.11 14.52
CA VAL A 167 12.59 26.80 14.74
C VAL A 167 12.48 27.38 16.16
N LYS A 168 13.06 26.71 17.17
CA LYS A 168 13.18 27.27 18.53
C LYS A 168 14.11 28.48 18.57
N ASP A 169 15.13 28.47 17.72
CA ASP A 169 16.08 29.58 17.55
C ASP A 169 15.51 30.73 16.69
N GLY A 170 14.23 30.65 16.28
CA GLY A 170 13.50 31.71 15.59
C GLY A 170 13.44 31.58 14.06
N MET A 171 13.97 30.49 13.47
CA MET A 171 13.86 30.24 12.03
C MET A 171 12.42 29.96 11.62
N GLY A 172 11.98 30.54 10.50
CA GLY A 172 10.68 30.24 9.92
C GLY A 172 10.54 28.76 9.54
N VAL A 173 9.39 28.16 9.86
CA VAL A 173 9.13 26.72 9.68
C VAL A 173 9.32 26.25 8.24
N LEU A 174 8.94 27.06 7.24
CA LEU A 174 9.14 26.73 5.83
C LEU A 174 10.62 26.80 5.42
N ALA A 175 11.41 27.70 6.02
CA ALA A 175 12.83 27.83 5.74
C ALA A 175 13.60 26.61 6.28
N ALA A 176 13.32 26.22 7.53
CA ALA A 176 13.90 25.03 8.16
C ALA A 176 13.58 23.74 7.40
N ALA A 177 12.33 23.57 6.95
CA ALA A 177 11.91 22.40 6.17
C ALA A 177 12.62 22.30 4.82
N ARG A 178 12.84 23.43 4.14
CA ARG A 178 13.56 23.46 2.85
C ARG A 178 15.04 23.18 3.02
N LEU A 179 15.67 23.72 4.07
CA LEU A 179 17.09 23.53 4.35
C LEU A 179 17.43 22.05 4.59
N LEU A 180 16.58 21.35 5.33
CA LEU A 180 16.82 19.97 5.77
C LEU A 180 16.05 18.92 4.95
N LYS A 181 15.49 19.31 3.79
CA LYS A 181 14.78 18.43 2.84
C LYS A 181 13.66 17.58 3.47
N ILE A 182 13.04 18.07 4.53
CA ILE A 182 11.91 17.43 5.21
C ILE A 182 10.60 17.98 4.63
N PRO A 183 9.57 17.14 4.42
CA PRO A 183 8.25 17.66 4.08
C PRO A 183 7.73 18.61 5.16
N ALA A 184 7.45 19.87 4.79
CA ALA A 184 7.03 20.90 5.75
C ALA A 184 5.85 20.45 6.63
N ARG A 185 4.92 19.66 6.08
CA ARG A 185 3.79 19.09 6.81
C ARG A 185 4.23 18.20 7.98
N THR A 186 5.27 17.39 7.81
CA THR A 186 5.83 16.53 8.87
C THR A 186 6.41 17.37 10.01
N LEU A 187 7.18 18.40 9.67
CA LEU A 187 7.75 19.32 10.66
C LEU A 187 6.65 20.08 11.41
N TYR A 188 5.64 20.58 10.70
CA TYR A 188 4.47 21.23 11.29
C TYR A 188 3.72 20.35 12.29
N MET A 189 3.48 19.08 11.95
CA MET A 189 2.81 18.14 12.85
C MET A 189 3.63 17.89 14.11
N LYS A 190 4.96 17.79 13.97
CA LYS A 190 5.85 17.58 15.12
C LYS A 190 5.94 18.81 16.02
N LEU A 191 6.02 20.01 15.46
CA LEU A 191 5.99 21.27 16.22
C LEU A 191 4.66 21.47 16.95
N LYS A 192 3.53 21.15 16.29
CA LYS A 192 2.19 21.19 16.90
C LYS A 192 2.08 20.23 18.09
N SER A 193 2.62 19.03 17.96
CA SER A 193 2.67 18.04 19.05
C SER A 193 3.55 18.47 20.23
N LEU A 194 4.56 19.32 19.98
CA LEU A 194 5.46 19.84 21.01
C LEU A 194 4.97 21.17 21.61
N GLY A 195 3.76 21.61 21.25
CA GLY A 195 3.15 22.81 21.80
C GLY A 195 3.86 24.11 21.40
N ILE A 196 4.67 24.11 20.34
CA ILE A 196 5.34 25.31 19.83
C ILE A 196 4.31 26.08 18.98
N PRO A 197 3.76 27.22 19.47
CA PRO A 197 2.77 27.97 18.71
C PRO A 197 3.42 28.55 17.45
N ARG A 198 2.64 28.62 16.36
CA ARG A 198 3.06 29.40 15.19
C ARG A 198 3.18 30.84 15.66
N LEU A 199 4.40 31.38 15.78
CA LEU A 199 4.53 32.83 15.71
C LEU A 199 3.90 33.25 14.39
N GLY A 200 2.84 34.05 14.52
CA GLY A 200 2.00 34.48 13.42
C GLY A 200 2.83 35.13 12.32
N ASN A 201 2.27 35.12 11.11
CA ASN A 201 2.74 35.90 9.99
C ASN A 201 3.28 37.27 10.44
N CYS A 202 4.56 37.54 10.24
CA CYS A 202 5.00 38.91 10.07
C CYS A 202 4.73 39.28 8.60
N PRO A 203 3.80 40.21 8.31
CA PRO A 203 3.63 40.74 6.97
C PRO A 203 4.79 41.69 6.66
N ASN A 204 5.44 41.48 5.51
CA ASN A 204 6.36 42.39 4.82
C ASN A 204 7.67 42.81 5.51
N ALA A 205 8.80 42.32 5.00
CA ALA A 205 10.04 43.08 4.92
C ALA A 205 10.74 42.77 3.59
N LYS A 206 10.41 43.54 2.56
CA LYS A 206 11.29 43.78 1.42
C LYS A 206 12.50 44.56 1.95
N LEU A 207 13.68 44.30 1.37
CA LEU A 207 14.94 45.07 1.45
C LEU A 207 15.97 44.58 2.49
N MET A 208 16.96 43.82 2.04
CA MET A 208 18.30 44.33 1.73
C MET A 208 19.18 43.20 1.21
N ARG A 209 19.86 43.50 0.10
CA ARG A 209 20.90 42.70 -0.54
C ARG A 209 22.22 43.07 0.15
N VAL A 210 23.07 42.07 0.42
CA VAL A 210 24.50 42.12 0.79
C VAL A 210 24.82 42.66 2.19
N GLU A 211 25.28 41.79 3.09
CA GLU A 211 26.70 41.75 3.48
C GLU A 211 27.04 40.44 4.20
N SER A 212 28.23 39.95 3.88
CA SER A 212 28.91 38.77 4.42
C SER A 212 29.12 38.85 5.93
N ARG A 213 29.51 37.71 6.54
CA ARG A 213 30.03 37.49 7.93
C ARG A 213 28.93 36.96 8.88
N GLU A 214 29.03 35.82 9.57
CA GLU A 214 30.10 34.86 9.82
C GLU A 214 29.50 33.45 9.98
N ILE A 215 30.28 32.43 9.61
CA ILE A 215 29.98 31.03 9.88
C ILE A 215 30.44 30.73 11.31
N PRO A 216 29.58 30.26 12.24
CA PRO A 216 30.06 29.66 13.47
C PRO A 216 30.74 28.34 13.12
N ASN A 217 32.08 28.34 13.24
CA ASN A 217 32.92 27.16 13.19
C ASN A 217 32.51 26.17 14.29
N SER A 218 31.91 25.04 13.92
CA SER A 218 32.26 23.74 14.52
C SER A 218 31.69 22.63 13.63
N LEU A 219 32.44 21.54 13.48
CA LEU A 219 32.22 20.40 12.59
C LEU A 219 32.83 20.54 11.19
N ARG A 220 34.09 21.00 11.13
CA ARG A 220 35.05 20.26 10.30
C ARG A 220 35.38 18.98 11.06
N ASN A 221 34.98 17.85 10.51
CA ASN A 221 35.70 16.62 10.76
C ASN A 221 36.18 16.15 9.39
N ASP A 222 37.46 16.38 9.16
CA ASP A 222 38.22 15.78 8.07
C ASP A 222 38.19 14.27 8.27
N ASN A 223 37.81 13.55 7.22
CA ASN A 223 38.26 12.19 6.91
C ASN A 223 37.58 11.76 5.61
N SER A 224 38.32 11.73 4.50
CA SER A 224 38.97 10.48 4.08
C SER A 224 39.47 10.52 2.62
N VAL A 225 40.70 10.02 2.45
CA VAL A 225 41.26 9.27 1.32
C VAL A 225 41.94 10.05 0.17
N GLY A 226 43.24 9.78 0.02
CA GLY A 226 43.77 9.37 -1.30
C GLY A 226 45.02 10.07 -1.80
N GLU A 227 46.17 9.88 -1.15
CA GLU A 227 47.48 10.13 -1.76
C GLU A 227 48.06 8.79 -2.24
N SER A 228 48.22 8.62 -3.57
CA SER A 228 49.48 8.21 -4.21
C SER A 228 49.32 7.75 -5.66
N ARG A 229 49.87 8.57 -6.55
CA ARG A 229 50.75 8.24 -7.69
C ARG A 229 50.32 7.16 -8.70
N SER A 230 50.14 7.62 -9.95
CA SER A 230 51.00 7.19 -11.06
C SER A 230 51.21 8.34 -12.05
N GLN A 231 52.47 8.50 -12.45
CA GLN A 231 52.94 9.40 -13.51
C GLN A 231 52.38 8.93 -14.87
N ASN A 232 52.03 9.86 -15.77
CA ASN A 232 52.29 9.71 -17.21
C ASN A 232 52.12 11.04 -17.96
N MET A 233 53.16 11.32 -18.76
CA MET A 233 53.37 12.35 -19.80
C MET A 233 53.59 13.81 -19.36
#